data_AF-A0A3G6RUH7-F1
#
_entry.id   AF-A0A3G6RUH7-F1
#
_cell.length_a   1.000
_cell.length_b   1.000
_cell.length_c   1.000
_cell.angle_alpha   90.00
_cell.angle_beta   90.00
_cell.angle_gamma   90.00
#
_symmetry.space_group_name_H-M   'P 1'
#
loop_
_entity.id
_entity.type
_entity.pdbx_description
1 polymer ?
#
loop_
_entity_poly.entity_id
_entity_poly.type
_entity_poly.pdbx_seq_one_letter_code
_entity_poly.pdbx_strand_id
1 'polypeptide(L)'
;MNIEKLIPILLEQQRKFVAQSGSQKTKAVQVKRPSWADMIKNYPNTSKKTVPLYNEIGNGLIDLFNKAPDDWENTCSFRMSKGLNYSGFKLPYNNTKYKAKGAKGGVHIGKDKLNYWYRVKELGKYLEEHLGTPEFDEKLEKVGVGKTKTGLPKDKWDRLHKIKGIIMFKVSGWGNASGHFTLWDGKNLIYPGESVHDDPNSEYYYFHMKYEQNGKVIQTDEIKLWELK
;
A
#
# COMPACT_ATOMS: atom_id res chain seq x y z
N MET A 1 -16.61 -14.74 38.95
CA MET A 1 -17.14 -13.95 37.82
C MET A 1 -15.94 -13.46 37.02
N ASN A 2 -15.64 -14.09 35.87
CA ASN A 2 -14.39 -13.86 35.13
C ASN A 2 -14.47 -12.58 34.31
N ILE A 3 -13.67 -11.58 34.70
CA ILE A 3 -13.61 -10.23 34.11
C ILE A 3 -12.85 -10.23 32.76
N GLU A 4 -12.27 -11.35 32.34
CA GLU A 4 -11.49 -11.45 31.10
C GLU A 4 -12.32 -11.58 29.80
N LYS A 5 -13.66 -11.57 29.86
CA LYS A 5 -14.53 -11.62 28.66
C LYS A 5 -14.98 -10.25 28.13
N LEU A 6 -14.44 -9.15 28.67
CA LEU A 6 -14.82 -7.77 28.34
C LEU A 6 -13.66 -6.94 27.79
N ILE A 7 -12.79 -7.53 26.95
CA ILE A 7 -11.98 -6.71 26.03
C ILE A 7 -12.85 -6.47 24.80
N PRO A 8 -13.39 -5.25 24.60
CA PRO A 8 -14.31 -5.01 23.52
C PRO A 8 -13.57 -5.11 22.18
N ILE A 9 -14.30 -5.65 21.21
CA ILE A 9 -14.06 -5.71 19.77
C ILE A 9 -14.00 -4.28 19.21
N LEU A 10 -13.05 -3.48 19.69
CA LEU A 10 -12.92 -2.04 19.44
C LEU A 10 -11.69 -1.70 18.59
N LEU A 11 -11.16 -2.66 17.83
CA LEU A 11 -9.94 -2.48 17.04
C LEU A 11 -10.10 -2.71 15.53
N GLU A 12 -11.30 -3.02 15.05
CA GLU A 12 -11.66 -2.97 13.64
C GLU A 12 -13.11 -2.46 13.48
N GLN A 13 -13.37 -1.19 13.80
CA GLN A 13 -14.65 -0.58 13.46
C GLN A 13 -14.70 -0.24 11.96
N GLN A 14 -14.69 -1.27 11.10
CA GLN A 14 -15.21 -1.11 9.75
C GLN A 14 -16.73 -0.98 9.84
N ARG A 15 -17.25 0.16 9.38
CA ARG A 15 -18.68 0.48 9.45
C ARG A 15 -19.50 -0.60 8.74
N LYS A 16 -20.42 -1.23 9.47
CA LYS A 16 -21.40 -2.18 8.93
C LYS A 16 -22.72 -1.45 8.77
N PHE A 17 -23.24 -1.42 7.54
CA PHE A 17 -24.54 -0.82 7.22
C PHE A 17 -25.59 -1.92 7.12
N VAL A 18 -26.69 -1.76 7.84
CA VAL A 18 -27.87 -2.63 7.75
C VAL A 18 -29.04 -1.73 7.39
N ALA A 19 -29.68 -2.00 6.26
CA ALA A 19 -30.96 -1.36 5.93
C ALA A 19 -32.09 -2.22 6.51
N GLN A 20 -33.13 -1.57 7.05
CA GLN A 20 -34.31 -2.23 7.61
C GLN A 20 -35.57 -1.59 7.04
N SER A 21 -36.54 -2.40 6.65
CA SER A 21 -37.91 -1.99 6.33
C SER A 21 -38.89 -2.95 6.98
N GLY A 22 -39.75 -2.45 7.87
CA GLY A 22 -40.60 -3.29 8.73
C GLY A 22 -39.78 -4.32 9.52
N SER A 23 -40.14 -5.60 9.38
CA SER A 23 -39.45 -6.75 10.00
C SER A 23 -38.26 -7.28 9.19
N GLN A 24 -38.02 -6.78 7.97
CA GLN A 24 -36.95 -7.26 7.11
C GLN A 24 -35.68 -6.43 7.29
N LYS A 25 -34.54 -7.10 7.45
CA LYS A 25 -33.19 -6.51 7.54
C LYS A 25 -32.30 -7.05 6.45
N THR A 26 -31.47 -6.20 5.85
CA THR A 26 -30.42 -6.67 4.93
C THR A 26 -29.34 -7.42 5.68
N LYS A 27 -28.55 -8.22 4.97
CA LYS A 27 -27.23 -8.61 5.48
C LYS A 27 -26.40 -7.34 5.69
N ALA A 28 -25.60 -7.34 6.76
CA ALA A 28 -24.71 -6.23 7.05
C ALA A 28 -23.71 -6.05 5.90
N VAL A 29 -23.71 -4.86 5.29
CA VAL A 29 -22.74 -4.47 4.27
C VAL A 29 -21.53 -3.85 4.97
N GLN A 30 -20.36 -4.45 4.80
CA GLN A 30 -19.12 -3.95 5.38
C GLN A 30 -18.36 -3.15 4.32
N VAL A 31 -18.07 -1.89 4.64
CA VAL A 31 -17.19 -1.06 3.80
C VAL A 31 -15.74 -1.48 4.07
N LYS A 32 -15.17 -2.22 3.11
CA LYS A 32 -13.81 -2.77 3.21
C LYS A 32 -12.71 -1.79 2.80
N ARG A 33 -13.06 -0.70 2.11
CA ARG A 33 -12.10 0.20 1.47
C ARG A 33 -12.46 1.66 1.79
N PRO A 34 -11.46 2.54 1.92
CA PRO A 34 -11.71 3.98 2.00
C PRO A 34 -12.28 4.52 0.68
N SER A 35 -12.88 5.71 0.71
CA SER A 35 -13.32 6.38 -0.52
C SER A 35 -12.12 6.90 -1.32
N TRP A 36 -12.27 7.03 -2.64
CA TRP A 36 -11.26 7.67 -3.48
C TRP A 36 -11.03 9.12 -3.04
N ALA A 37 -12.11 9.85 -2.76
CA ALA A 37 -12.07 11.25 -2.37
C ALA A 37 -11.25 11.47 -1.09
N ASP A 38 -11.43 10.61 -0.08
CA ASP A 38 -10.66 10.70 1.16
C ASP A 38 -9.20 10.28 0.92
N MET A 39 -8.97 9.18 0.18
CA MET A 39 -7.62 8.71 -0.08
C MET A 39 -6.79 9.71 -0.85
N ILE A 40 -7.30 10.27 -1.95
CA ILE A 40 -6.53 11.24 -2.76
C ILE A 40 -6.24 12.53 -2.00
N LYS A 41 -7.15 12.95 -1.11
CA LYS A 41 -6.97 14.11 -0.24
C LYS A 41 -5.89 13.89 0.82
N ASN A 42 -5.87 12.70 1.42
CA ASN A 42 -5.05 12.41 2.60
C ASN A 42 -3.72 11.72 2.28
N TYR A 43 -3.57 11.12 1.09
CA TYR A 43 -2.37 10.41 0.68
C TYR A 43 -1.24 11.39 0.29
N PRO A 44 -0.07 11.34 0.94
CA PRO A 44 1.04 12.24 0.60
C PRO A 44 1.69 11.85 -0.74
N ASN A 45 1.43 12.65 -1.77
CA ASN A 45 1.97 12.48 -3.12
C ASN A 45 3.47 12.87 -3.23
N THR A 46 4.03 12.79 -4.44
CA THR A 46 5.44 13.10 -4.75
C THR A 46 5.91 14.50 -4.35
N SER A 47 5.01 15.48 -4.20
CA SER A 47 5.41 16.83 -3.76
C SER A 47 5.79 16.86 -2.27
N LYS A 48 5.21 15.98 -1.45
CA LYS A 48 5.56 15.86 -0.03
C LYS A 48 6.90 15.13 0.10
N LYS A 49 7.96 15.84 0.48
CA LYS A 49 9.29 15.24 0.71
C LYS A 49 9.39 14.49 2.04
N THR A 50 10.40 13.63 2.19
CA THR A 50 10.60 12.75 3.36
C THR A 50 10.69 13.50 4.68
N VAL A 51 11.56 14.52 4.78
CA VAL A 51 11.73 15.29 6.02
C VAL A 51 10.42 15.97 6.47
N PRO A 52 9.70 16.73 5.60
CA PRO A 52 8.38 17.25 5.94
C PRO A 52 7.36 16.17 6.34
N LEU A 53 7.36 15.01 5.69
CA LEU A 53 6.47 13.89 6.03
C LEU A 53 6.78 13.37 7.43
N TYR A 54 8.05 13.16 7.76
CA TYR A 54 8.47 12.61 9.04
C TYR A 54 8.24 13.59 10.20
N ASN A 55 8.44 14.89 9.98
CA ASN A 55 8.08 15.92 10.96
C ASN A 55 6.56 15.99 11.19
N GLU A 56 5.76 15.76 10.15
CA GLU A 56 4.31 15.72 10.27
C GLU A 56 3.83 14.50 11.07
N ILE A 57 4.35 13.31 10.78
CA ILE A 57 4.06 12.08 11.54
C ILE A 57 4.58 12.20 12.98
N GLY A 58 5.79 12.72 13.16
CA GLY A 58 6.39 13.05 14.45
C GLY A 58 6.75 11.83 15.30
N ASN A 59 6.78 12.05 16.62
CA ASN A 59 7.16 11.06 17.63
C ASN A 59 8.59 10.49 17.43
N GLY A 60 9.57 11.37 17.18
CA GLY A 60 10.98 10.98 17.02
C GLY A 60 11.34 10.34 15.68
N LEU A 61 10.41 10.27 14.71
CA LEU A 61 10.67 9.63 13.42
C LEU A 61 11.81 10.30 12.63
N ILE A 62 11.96 11.62 12.74
CA ILE A 62 13.06 12.33 12.09
C ILE A 62 14.43 11.97 12.69
N ASP A 63 14.50 11.69 13.99
CA ASP A 63 15.73 11.30 14.65
C ASP A 63 16.17 9.90 14.22
N LEU A 64 15.20 8.99 14.01
CA LEU A 64 15.45 7.66 13.45
C LEU A 64 16.02 7.76 12.03
N PHE A 65 15.44 8.62 11.20
CA PHE A 65 15.94 8.88 9.86
C PHE A 65 17.35 9.47 9.88
N ASN A 66 17.61 10.48 10.71
CA ASN A 66 18.94 11.08 10.81
C ASN A 66 20.01 10.09 11.32
N LYS A 67 19.63 9.14 12.18
CA LYS A 67 20.53 8.13 12.72
C LYS A 67 20.87 7.03 11.72
N ALA A 68 19.92 6.66 10.85
CA ALA A 68 20.09 5.60 9.85
C ALA A 68 19.32 5.94 8.55
N PRO A 69 19.81 6.87 7.72
CA PRO A 69 19.06 7.35 6.56
C PRO A 69 18.62 6.23 5.61
N ASP A 70 19.51 5.29 5.32
CA ASP A 70 19.27 4.17 4.39
C ASP A 70 18.19 3.21 4.90
N ASP A 71 18.08 3.02 6.22
CA ASP A 71 17.05 2.15 6.83
C ASP A 71 15.65 2.79 6.80
N TRP A 72 15.59 4.13 6.68
CA TRP A 72 14.37 4.93 6.82
C TRP A 72 14.07 5.78 5.57
N GLU A 73 14.77 5.57 4.45
CA GLU A 73 14.55 6.32 3.21
C GLU A 73 13.20 5.97 2.55
N ASN A 74 12.74 4.72 2.71
CA ASN A 74 11.57 4.21 2.00
C ASN A 74 10.27 4.69 2.66
N THR A 75 9.76 5.82 2.17
CA THR A 75 8.52 6.43 2.67
C THR A 75 7.23 5.81 2.14
N CYS A 76 7.28 4.83 1.22
CA CYS A 76 6.10 4.24 0.58
C CYS A 76 5.04 3.78 1.60
N SER A 77 5.47 2.97 2.58
CA SER A 77 4.58 2.41 3.60
C SER A 77 4.04 3.47 4.56
N PHE A 78 4.85 4.49 4.87
CA PHE A 78 4.40 5.63 5.68
C PHE A 78 3.32 6.45 4.99
N ARG A 79 3.47 6.72 3.68
CA ARG A 79 2.49 7.47 2.89
C ARG A 79 1.15 6.73 2.81
N MET A 80 1.21 5.43 2.50
CA MET A 80 -0.01 4.61 2.46
C MET A 80 -0.65 4.51 3.84
N SER A 81 0.13 4.28 4.90
CA SER A 81 -0.39 4.27 6.27
C SER A 81 -1.11 5.56 6.62
N LYS A 82 -0.52 6.72 6.28
CA LYS A 82 -1.15 8.03 6.50
C LYS A 82 -2.45 8.17 5.71
N GLY A 83 -2.42 7.87 4.41
CA GLY A 83 -3.60 7.93 3.55
C GLY A 83 -4.75 7.08 4.09
N LEU A 84 -4.49 5.83 4.45
CA LEU A 84 -5.46 4.91 5.02
C LEU A 84 -6.02 5.42 6.35
N ASN A 85 -5.14 5.78 7.30
CA ASN A 85 -5.51 6.22 8.63
C ASN A 85 -6.43 7.45 8.60
N TYR A 86 -6.13 8.43 7.76
CA TYR A 86 -6.92 9.64 7.64
C TYR A 86 -8.17 9.47 6.77
N SER A 87 -8.28 8.36 6.02
CA SER A 87 -9.44 8.01 5.19
C SER A 87 -10.37 6.98 5.83
N GLY A 88 -10.29 6.84 7.16
CA GLY A 88 -11.18 5.96 7.93
C GLY A 88 -10.77 4.48 7.96
N PHE A 89 -9.69 4.09 7.29
CA PHE A 89 -9.13 2.74 7.35
C PHE A 89 -7.98 2.72 8.36
N LYS A 90 -8.32 2.58 9.64
CA LYS A 90 -7.34 2.64 10.74
C LYS A 90 -6.46 1.39 10.76
N LEU A 91 -5.14 1.59 10.75
CA LEU A 91 -4.21 0.49 10.90
C LEU A 91 -4.11 0.04 12.37
N PRO A 92 -4.14 -1.27 12.64
CA PRO A 92 -3.98 -1.77 13.99
C PRO A 92 -2.52 -1.68 14.42
N TYR A 93 -2.29 -1.62 15.74
CA TYR A 93 -0.93 -1.66 16.30
C TYR A 93 -0.30 -3.06 16.13
N ASN A 94 -1.10 -4.11 16.30
CA ASN A 94 -0.62 -5.49 16.21
C ASN A 94 -0.44 -5.92 14.74
N ASN A 95 0.81 -6.03 14.29
CA ASN A 95 1.19 -6.56 12.98
C ASN A 95 1.89 -7.93 13.05
N THR A 96 1.79 -8.63 14.19
CA THR A 96 2.53 -9.88 14.47
C THR A 96 2.25 -10.98 13.44
N LYS A 97 1.07 -10.99 12.83
CA LYS A 97 0.71 -11.93 11.76
C LYS A 97 1.58 -11.77 10.50
N TYR A 98 2.07 -10.56 10.21
CA TYR A 98 2.69 -10.24 8.93
C TYR A 98 4.22 -10.14 8.99
N LYS A 99 4.77 -9.94 10.19
CA LYS A 99 6.22 -9.84 10.40
C LYS A 99 6.93 -11.16 10.17
N ALA A 100 8.20 -11.09 9.82
CA ALA A 100 9.07 -12.27 9.76
C ALA A 100 9.21 -12.90 11.16
N LYS A 101 9.37 -14.23 11.22
CA LYS A 101 9.59 -14.96 12.47
C LYS A 101 10.80 -14.37 13.21
N GLY A 102 10.64 -14.02 14.48
CA GLY A 102 11.67 -13.40 15.31
C GLY A 102 11.84 -11.89 15.15
N ALA A 103 11.15 -11.23 14.22
CA ALA A 103 11.22 -9.78 14.08
C ALA A 103 10.32 -9.06 15.10
N LYS A 104 10.65 -7.79 15.41
CA LYS A 104 9.79 -6.91 16.24
C LYS A 104 8.54 -6.40 15.50
N GLY A 105 8.50 -6.52 14.16
CA GLY A 105 7.47 -5.91 13.31
C GLY A 105 7.78 -4.44 13.03
N GLY A 106 7.19 -3.87 11.98
CA GLY A 106 7.42 -2.47 11.60
C GLY A 106 6.21 -1.57 11.79
N VAL A 107 5.95 -1.13 13.02
CA VAL A 107 4.94 -0.11 13.34
C VAL A 107 5.56 1.05 14.11
N HIS A 108 5.32 2.26 13.64
CA HIS A 108 5.63 3.52 14.31
C HIS A 108 4.33 4.16 14.80
N ILE A 109 4.30 4.73 16.01
CA ILE A 109 3.15 5.48 16.50
C ILE A 109 3.42 6.96 16.21
N GLY A 110 2.55 7.62 15.44
CA GLY A 110 2.66 9.06 15.19
C GLY A 110 2.28 9.90 16.40
N LYS A 111 2.59 11.20 16.38
CA LYS A 111 2.16 12.15 17.42
C LYS A 111 0.64 12.30 17.52
N ASP A 112 -0.05 11.94 16.43
CA ASP A 112 -1.51 11.84 16.30
C ASP A 112 -2.08 10.57 16.93
N LYS A 113 -1.24 9.72 17.54
CA LYS A 113 -1.59 8.44 18.16
C LYS A 113 -2.10 7.38 17.16
N LEU A 114 -1.84 7.56 15.86
CA LEU A 114 -2.17 6.59 14.82
C LEU A 114 -0.99 5.67 14.55
N ASN A 115 -1.27 4.45 14.08
CA ASN A 115 -0.26 3.44 13.77
C ASN A 115 0.19 3.57 12.32
N TYR A 116 1.50 3.67 12.10
CA TYR A 116 2.12 3.77 10.79
C TYR A 116 2.96 2.54 10.54
N TRP A 117 2.49 1.68 9.64
CA TRP A 117 3.26 0.52 9.23
C TRP A 117 4.32 0.98 8.24
N TYR A 118 5.58 0.68 8.51
CA TYR A 118 6.70 1.19 7.72
C TYR A 118 7.38 0.12 6.87
N ARG A 119 7.00 -1.15 7.02
CA ARG A 119 7.54 -2.26 6.22
C ARG A 119 6.59 -2.63 5.08
N VAL A 120 7.06 -2.43 3.85
CA VAL A 120 6.30 -2.70 2.61
C VAL A 120 5.73 -4.11 2.59
N LYS A 121 6.57 -5.11 2.90
CA LYS A 121 6.16 -6.53 2.91
C LYS A 121 5.07 -6.84 3.93
N GLU A 122 5.08 -6.16 5.07
CA GLU A 122 4.10 -6.38 6.14
C GLU A 122 2.77 -5.70 5.78
N LEU A 123 2.83 -4.42 5.38
CA LEU A 123 1.64 -3.66 4.99
C LEU A 123 0.98 -4.22 3.74
N GLY A 124 1.76 -4.61 2.73
CA GLY A 124 1.23 -5.18 1.49
C GLY A 124 0.36 -6.42 1.73
N LYS A 125 0.85 -7.36 2.55
CA LYS A 125 0.06 -8.55 2.93
C LYS A 125 -1.21 -8.20 3.70
N TYR A 126 -1.13 -7.23 4.61
CA TYR A 126 -2.30 -6.76 5.35
C TYR A 126 -3.36 -6.18 4.40
N LEU A 127 -2.95 -5.37 3.42
CA LEU A 127 -3.86 -4.80 2.41
C LEU A 127 -4.50 -5.89 1.54
N GLU A 128 -3.74 -6.88 1.07
CA GLU A 128 -4.29 -7.99 0.29
C GLU A 128 -5.40 -8.73 1.04
N GLU A 129 -5.25 -8.92 2.36
CA GLU A 129 -6.25 -9.62 3.18
C GLU A 129 -7.48 -8.76 3.50
N HIS A 130 -7.32 -7.43 3.63
CA HIS A 130 -8.38 -6.56 4.16
C HIS A 130 -9.14 -5.75 3.10
N LEU A 131 -8.54 -5.51 1.92
CA LEU A 131 -9.20 -4.80 0.82
C LEU A 131 -10.13 -5.72 -0.01
N GLY A 132 -10.10 -7.03 0.23
CA GLY A 132 -10.87 -8.03 -0.52
C GLY A 132 -10.27 -8.33 -1.89
N THR A 133 -11.07 -8.88 -2.81
CA THR A 133 -10.61 -9.23 -4.16
C THR A 133 -10.27 -7.97 -4.96
N PRO A 134 -9.09 -7.87 -5.57
CA PRO A 134 -8.74 -6.75 -6.45
C PRO A 134 -9.56 -6.78 -7.75
N GLU A 135 -9.91 -5.60 -8.27
CA GLU A 135 -10.57 -5.45 -9.57
C GLU A 135 -9.59 -5.59 -10.74
N PHE A 136 -8.29 -5.59 -10.49
CA PHE A 136 -7.24 -5.87 -11.48
C PHE A 136 -6.15 -6.69 -10.80
N ASP A 137 -5.80 -7.84 -11.37
CA ASP A 137 -4.78 -8.75 -10.81
C ASP A 137 -4.11 -9.44 -11.99
N GLU A 138 -2.98 -8.90 -12.43
CA GLU A 138 -2.26 -9.36 -13.61
C GLU A 138 -0.85 -9.79 -13.23
N LYS A 139 -0.53 -11.05 -13.51
CA LYS A 139 0.82 -11.58 -13.39
C LYS A 139 1.58 -11.33 -14.68
N LEU A 140 2.78 -10.77 -14.56
CA LEU A 140 3.64 -10.51 -15.70
C LEU A 140 4.64 -11.65 -15.88
N GLU A 141 4.98 -11.95 -17.13
CA GLU A 141 5.98 -12.96 -17.45
C GLU A 141 7.34 -12.58 -16.85
N LYS A 142 8.00 -13.53 -16.20
CA LYS A 142 9.36 -13.35 -15.70
C LYS A 142 10.35 -13.55 -16.82
N VAL A 143 11.16 -12.54 -17.09
CA VAL A 143 12.19 -12.59 -18.13
C VAL A 143 13.58 -12.69 -17.51
N GLY A 144 14.49 -13.35 -18.23
CA GLY A 144 15.89 -13.54 -17.83
C GLY A 144 16.81 -12.39 -18.27
N VAL A 145 18.10 -12.59 -18.04
CA VAL A 145 19.17 -11.68 -18.47
C VAL A 145 19.16 -11.49 -19.99
N GLY A 146 19.40 -10.27 -20.45
CA GLY A 146 19.46 -9.93 -21.88
C GLY A 146 18.11 -9.95 -22.63
N LYS A 147 16.99 -10.13 -21.92
CA LYS A 147 15.64 -10.05 -22.50
C LYS A 147 14.94 -8.75 -22.10
N THR A 148 14.05 -8.29 -22.96
CA THR A 148 13.13 -7.18 -22.68
C THR A 148 11.84 -7.72 -22.10
N LYS A 149 11.28 -7.02 -21.11
CA LYS A 149 9.99 -7.37 -20.53
C LYS A 149 8.88 -6.67 -21.30
N THR A 150 7.91 -7.43 -21.78
CA THR A 150 6.68 -6.86 -22.32
C THR A 150 5.76 -6.47 -21.17
N GLY A 151 5.20 -5.27 -21.24
CA GLY A 151 4.22 -4.79 -20.26
C GLY A 151 2.83 -5.40 -20.44
N LEU A 152 1.84 -4.70 -19.91
CA LEU A 152 0.43 -5.06 -20.09
C LEU A 152 0.03 -5.00 -21.58
N PRO A 153 -0.74 -5.98 -22.08
CA PRO A 153 -1.36 -5.89 -23.40
C PRO A 153 -2.46 -4.82 -23.42
N LYS A 154 -2.84 -4.37 -24.62
CA LYS A 154 -3.73 -3.22 -24.81
C LYS A 154 -5.08 -3.35 -24.09
N ASP A 155 -5.72 -4.51 -24.12
CA ASP A 155 -7.00 -4.76 -23.45
C ASP A 155 -6.91 -4.58 -21.93
N LYS A 156 -5.77 -4.94 -21.33
CA LYS A 156 -5.51 -4.76 -19.91
C LYS A 156 -5.25 -3.29 -19.57
N TRP A 157 -4.54 -2.57 -20.43
CA TRP A 157 -4.40 -1.12 -20.31
C TRP A 157 -5.75 -0.40 -20.38
N ASP A 158 -6.60 -0.76 -21.35
CA ASP A 158 -7.92 -0.16 -21.53
C ASP A 158 -8.82 -0.41 -20.31
N ARG A 159 -8.67 -1.55 -19.63
CA ARG A 159 -9.34 -1.83 -18.36
C ARG A 159 -8.75 -1.03 -17.20
N LEU A 160 -7.43 -0.97 -17.09
CA LEU A 160 -6.73 -0.28 -16.01
C LEU A 160 -7.01 1.23 -16.00
N HIS A 161 -7.08 1.87 -17.17
CA HIS A 161 -7.40 3.31 -17.29
C HIS A 161 -8.83 3.66 -16.85
N LYS A 162 -9.73 2.68 -16.72
CA LYS A 162 -11.13 2.89 -16.29
C LYS A 162 -11.31 2.81 -14.78
N ILE A 163 -10.30 2.37 -14.05
CA ILE A 163 -10.35 2.18 -12.61
C ILE A 163 -9.31 3.08 -11.93
N LYS A 164 -9.64 3.54 -10.73
CA LYS A 164 -8.76 4.32 -9.86
C LYS A 164 -8.79 3.73 -8.46
N GLY A 165 -7.69 3.82 -7.74
CA GLY A 165 -7.63 3.29 -6.38
C GLY A 165 -6.24 2.95 -5.90
N ILE A 166 -6.14 1.96 -5.01
CA ILE A 166 -4.85 1.49 -4.48
C ILE A 166 -4.26 0.51 -5.47
N ILE A 167 -3.08 0.82 -6.00
CA ILE A 167 -2.31 -0.06 -6.88
C ILE A 167 -1.09 -0.60 -6.13
N MET A 168 -0.78 -1.87 -6.35
CA MET A 168 0.36 -2.57 -5.79
C MET A 168 1.13 -3.29 -6.89
N PHE A 169 2.44 -3.10 -6.88
CA PHE A 169 3.40 -3.81 -7.72
C PHE A 169 4.19 -4.76 -6.83
N LYS A 170 4.18 -6.05 -7.13
CA LYS A 170 5.12 -7.00 -6.53
C LYS A 170 6.36 -7.07 -7.39
N VAL A 171 7.53 -6.91 -6.76
CA VAL A 171 8.81 -6.80 -7.46
C VAL A 171 9.76 -7.85 -6.92
N SER A 172 10.38 -8.60 -7.83
CA SER A 172 11.49 -9.49 -7.50
C SER A 172 12.83 -8.78 -7.72
N GLY A 173 13.87 -9.22 -7.00
CA GLY A 173 15.24 -8.72 -7.14
C GLY A 173 15.62 -7.57 -6.21
N TRP A 174 14.66 -6.78 -5.73
CA TRP A 174 14.91 -5.75 -4.72
C TRP A 174 15.37 -6.34 -3.38
N GLY A 175 16.39 -5.73 -2.79
CA GLY A 175 16.96 -6.17 -1.51
C GLY A 175 16.21 -5.64 -0.28
N ASN A 176 15.65 -4.43 -0.36
CA ASN A 176 15.05 -3.71 0.76
C ASN A 176 13.50 -3.69 0.73
N ALA A 177 12.88 -4.10 -0.39
CA ALA A 177 11.43 -4.12 -0.55
C ALA A 177 10.99 -5.32 -1.39
N SER A 178 9.73 -5.75 -1.20
CA SER A 178 9.11 -6.80 -2.02
C SER A 178 8.21 -6.24 -3.13
N GLY A 179 8.24 -4.93 -3.34
CA GLY A 179 7.29 -4.23 -4.20
C GLY A 179 7.09 -2.76 -3.82
N HIS A 180 6.09 -2.15 -4.43
CA HIS A 180 5.67 -0.76 -4.18
C HIS A 180 4.15 -0.68 -4.20
N PHE A 181 3.56 0.23 -3.45
CA PHE A 181 2.14 0.53 -3.56
C PHE A 181 1.88 2.03 -3.46
N THR A 182 0.87 2.48 -4.18
CA THR A 182 0.52 3.89 -4.29
C THR A 182 -0.94 4.03 -4.71
N LEU A 183 -1.37 5.24 -5.03
CA LEU A 183 -2.65 5.47 -5.68
C LEU A 183 -2.46 5.57 -7.19
N TRP A 184 -3.41 5.01 -7.92
CA TRP A 184 -3.57 5.14 -9.37
C TRP A 184 -4.83 5.94 -9.66
N ASP A 185 -4.71 7.02 -10.43
CA ASP A 185 -5.83 7.92 -10.75
C ASP A 185 -6.55 7.58 -12.07
N GLY A 186 -6.16 6.49 -12.73
CA GLY A 186 -6.59 6.17 -14.09
C GLY A 186 -5.58 6.55 -15.16
N LYS A 187 -4.48 7.24 -14.81
CA LYS A 187 -3.44 7.68 -15.75
C LYS A 187 -2.02 7.68 -15.17
N ASN A 188 -1.85 8.13 -13.93
CA ASN A 188 -0.56 8.31 -13.27
C ASN A 188 -0.55 7.68 -11.88
N LEU A 189 0.67 7.38 -11.41
CA LEU A 189 0.95 6.99 -10.04
C LEU A 189 1.14 8.23 -9.16
N ILE A 190 0.35 8.36 -8.10
CA ILE A 190 0.37 9.53 -7.22
C ILE A 190 1.70 9.67 -6.45
N TYR A 191 2.36 8.55 -6.19
CA TYR A 191 3.72 8.50 -5.66
C TYR A 191 4.43 7.26 -6.20
N PRO A 192 5.25 7.37 -7.26
CA PRO A 192 6.00 6.24 -7.82
C PRO A 192 7.33 5.97 -7.10
N GLY A 193 7.68 6.77 -6.08
CA GLY A 193 9.04 6.82 -5.53
C GLY A 193 9.84 7.87 -6.28
N GLU A 194 10.41 7.46 -7.42
CA GLU A 194 11.06 8.32 -8.40
C GLU A 194 10.22 8.43 -9.67
N SER A 195 10.31 9.55 -10.40
CA SER A 195 9.46 9.82 -11.57
C SER A 195 9.64 8.82 -12.70
N VAL A 196 10.85 8.25 -12.85
CA VAL A 196 11.16 7.22 -13.85
C VAL A 196 10.30 5.96 -13.70
N HIS A 197 9.78 5.69 -12.51
CA HIS A 197 8.90 4.55 -12.28
C HIS A 197 7.46 4.76 -12.78
N ASP A 198 7.10 5.98 -13.21
CA ASP A 198 5.83 6.34 -13.85
C ASP A 198 6.00 6.94 -15.26
N ASP A 199 7.18 6.75 -15.89
CA ASP A 199 7.44 7.15 -17.27
C ASP A 199 7.38 5.94 -18.20
N PRO A 200 6.39 5.83 -19.12
CA PRO A 200 6.28 4.70 -20.04
C PRO A 200 7.48 4.45 -20.96
N ASN A 201 8.41 5.39 -21.07
CA ASN A 201 9.64 5.22 -21.85
C ASN A 201 10.83 4.71 -21.02
N SER A 202 10.66 4.59 -19.70
CA SER A 202 11.71 4.17 -18.79
C SER A 202 11.74 2.66 -18.61
N GLU A 203 12.94 2.06 -18.56
CA GLU A 203 13.10 0.65 -18.14
C GLU A 203 12.64 0.40 -16.69
N TYR A 204 12.52 1.47 -15.90
CA TYR A 204 12.06 1.45 -14.51
C TYR A 204 10.53 1.57 -14.39
N TYR A 205 9.79 1.77 -15.49
CA TYR A 205 8.35 1.93 -15.45
C TYR A 205 7.66 0.70 -14.87
N TYR A 206 6.94 0.84 -13.76
CA TYR A 206 6.44 -0.32 -13.02
C TYR A 206 5.66 -1.34 -13.87
N PHE A 207 4.96 -0.89 -14.91
CA PHE A 207 4.10 -1.74 -15.74
C PHE A 207 4.86 -2.62 -16.73
N HIS A 208 6.15 -2.36 -16.97
CA HIS A 208 7.05 -3.26 -17.72
C HIS A 208 8.46 -3.28 -17.15
N MET A 209 8.60 -2.98 -15.85
CA MET A 209 9.91 -2.79 -15.23
C MET A 209 10.72 -4.06 -15.33
N LYS A 210 11.91 -3.93 -15.93
CA LYS A 210 12.98 -4.92 -15.86
C LYS A 210 14.31 -4.23 -16.07
N TYR A 211 15.24 -4.46 -15.15
CA TYR A 211 16.63 -4.05 -15.28
C TYR A 211 17.54 -5.06 -14.58
N GLU A 212 18.84 -4.95 -14.81
CA GLU A 212 19.85 -5.84 -14.26
C GLU A 212 20.76 -5.06 -13.32
N GLN A 213 20.97 -5.59 -12.11
CA GLN A 213 21.84 -4.98 -11.12
C GLN A 213 22.64 -6.09 -10.43
N ASN A 214 23.97 -5.99 -10.44
CA ASN A 214 24.88 -6.96 -9.81
C ASN A 214 24.58 -8.42 -10.22
N GLY A 215 24.31 -8.65 -11.51
CA GLY A 215 23.98 -9.98 -12.06
C GLY A 215 22.61 -10.54 -11.67
N LYS A 216 21.76 -9.73 -11.01
CA LYS A 216 20.38 -10.08 -10.68
C LYS A 216 19.41 -9.34 -11.57
N VAL A 217 18.33 -10.02 -11.96
CA VAL A 217 17.19 -9.38 -12.63
C VAL A 217 16.27 -8.80 -11.57
N ILE A 218 15.96 -7.51 -11.72
CA ILE A 218 14.94 -6.81 -10.94
C ILE A 218 13.76 -6.55 -11.88
N GLN A 219 12.56 -6.97 -11.49
CA GLN A 219 11.39 -6.84 -12.36
C GLN A 219 10.06 -6.86 -11.60
N THR A 220 9.03 -6.25 -12.19
CA THR A 220 7.65 -6.37 -11.71
C THR A 220 7.10 -7.76 -12.04
N ASP A 221 6.62 -8.48 -11.04
CA ASP A 221 6.08 -9.83 -11.16
C ASP A 221 4.54 -9.83 -11.25
N GLU A 222 3.88 -8.91 -10.57
CA GLU A 222 2.42 -8.87 -10.44
C GLU A 222 1.94 -7.45 -10.18
N ILE A 223 0.81 -7.08 -10.79
CA ILE A 223 0.13 -5.79 -10.61
C ILE A 223 -1.26 -6.05 -10.07
N LYS A 224 -1.57 -5.45 -8.92
CA LYS A 224 -2.90 -5.52 -8.31
C LYS A 224 -3.48 -4.13 -8.16
N LEU A 225 -4.77 -3.96 -8.43
CA LEU A 225 -5.50 -2.74 -8.14
C LEU A 225 -6.82 -3.04 -7.43
N TRP A 226 -7.04 -2.34 -6.31
CA TRP A 226 -8.31 -2.27 -5.62
C TRP A 226 -8.96 -0.92 -5.90
N GLU A 227 -10.08 -0.96 -6.61
CA GLU A 227 -10.85 0.21 -6.97
C GLU A 227 -11.37 0.89 -5.70
N LEU A 228 -11.26 2.21 -5.67
CA LEU A 228 -11.85 3.07 -4.65
C LEU A 228 -12.96 3.91 -5.28
N LYS A 229 -14.10 4.00 -4.59
CA LYS A 229 -15.28 4.76 -5.04
C LYS A 229 -15.22 6.21 -4.56
#